data_AF-A0A7W0FYY0-F1
#
_entry.id   AF-A0A7W0FYY0-F1
#
_cell.length_a   1.000
_cell.length_b   1.000
_cell.length_c   1.000
_cell.angle_alpha   90.00
_cell.angle_beta   90.00
_cell.angle_gamma   90.00
#
_symmetry.space_group_name_H-M   'P 1'
#
loop_
_entity.id
_entity.type
_entity.pdbx_description
1 polymer ?
#
loop_
_entity_poly.entity_id
_entity_poly.type
_entity_poly.pdbx_seq_one_letter_code
_entity_poly.pdbx_strand_id
1 'polypeptide(L)'
;MRARWDFHIECTGVRFERVHNYEAQITKEHAKEFGLPEEPFNALITIEPDEKSYDPLIEQTGHLRITTPGNNEATKDLAFWLARRVAQQITFSQGEMKINYGLILGEHLPDTPEEAEQLGDRSFFGQANLIEVRPAPTFDGSFLHNVSSSPLIPQFNAADSAANPIDRFLGMFKILEDLYGPPSKKVQKGKRVFLADSLKASSELLQLTQQHLHITENGTDRQLTKDDFFRLIDKLVKMRHECAHLRTSENFGITHGDPRVLTEVEPLTNLLRGLTLEIVRMHQ
;
A
#
# COMPACT_ATOMS: atom_id res chain seq x y z
N MET A 1 -17.02 -13.57 24.69
CA MET A 1 -17.07 -12.16 24.25
C MET A 1 -16.59 -12.00 22.80
N ARG A 2 -17.24 -11.10 22.06
CA ARG A 2 -16.87 -10.66 20.70
C ARG A 2 -16.58 -9.16 20.66
N ALA A 3 -15.83 -8.73 19.66
CA ALA A 3 -15.59 -7.32 19.36
C ALA A 3 -16.12 -6.99 17.97
N ARG A 4 -16.90 -5.91 17.87
CA ARG A 4 -17.38 -5.35 16.61
C ARG A 4 -16.63 -4.06 16.33
N TRP A 5 -15.98 -3.99 15.18
CA TRP A 5 -15.30 -2.81 14.66
C TRP A 5 -16.14 -2.17 13.58
N ASP A 6 -16.26 -0.85 13.60
CA ASP A 6 -17.04 -0.06 12.66
C ASP A 6 -16.12 0.94 11.94
N PHE A 7 -15.98 0.75 10.63
CA PHE A 7 -15.18 1.57 9.74
C PHE A 7 -16.09 2.35 8.80
N HIS A 8 -15.93 3.66 8.73
CA HIS A 8 -16.61 4.46 7.72
C HIS A 8 -16.00 4.19 6.34
N ILE A 9 -16.85 4.10 5.31
CA ILE A 9 -16.44 3.80 3.94
C ILE A 9 -17.00 4.83 2.96
N GLU A 10 -16.25 5.03 1.88
CA GLU A 10 -16.62 5.86 0.73
C GLU A 10 -16.53 5.01 -0.53
N CYS A 11 -17.55 5.09 -1.38
CA CYS A 11 -17.69 4.28 -2.58
C CYS A 11 -17.86 5.18 -3.80
N THR A 12 -17.13 4.88 -4.87
CA THR A 12 -17.21 5.57 -6.16
C THR A 12 -17.24 4.54 -7.29
N GLY A 13 -18.22 4.62 -8.19
CA GLY A 13 -18.38 3.65 -9.27
C GLY A 13 -18.93 2.29 -8.82
N VAL A 14 -19.30 2.16 -7.54
CA VAL A 14 -19.99 1.00 -6.97
C VAL A 14 -21.05 1.48 -5.98
N ARG A 15 -22.21 0.81 -5.97
CA ARG A 15 -23.32 1.14 -5.08
C ARG A 15 -23.91 -0.12 -4.46
N PHE A 16 -24.02 -0.13 -3.14
CA PHE A 16 -24.73 -1.14 -2.37
C PHE A 16 -26.19 -0.71 -2.23
N GLU A 17 -27.12 -1.52 -2.74
CA GLU A 17 -28.56 -1.25 -2.66
C GLU A 17 -29.17 -1.61 -1.30
N ARG A 18 -28.50 -2.47 -0.55
CA ARG A 18 -28.96 -3.03 0.72
C ARG A 18 -27.78 -3.39 1.61
N VAL A 19 -28.07 -3.80 2.84
CA VAL A 19 -27.06 -4.39 3.73
C VAL A 19 -26.55 -5.70 3.15
N HIS A 20 -25.23 -5.86 3.09
CA HIS A 20 -24.57 -7.09 2.66
C HIS A 20 -23.84 -7.73 3.84
N ASN A 21 -24.03 -9.04 4.03
CA ASN A 21 -23.38 -9.82 5.08
C ASN A 21 -22.54 -10.93 4.44
N TYR A 22 -21.32 -11.10 4.94
CA TYR A 22 -20.37 -12.12 4.51
C TYR A 22 -19.71 -12.76 5.74
N GLU A 23 -19.36 -14.03 5.62
CA GLU A 23 -18.49 -14.70 6.60
C GLU A 23 -17.12 -14.90 6.00
N ALA A 24 -16.09 -14.44 6.70
CA ALA A 24 -14.70 -14.71 6.37
C ALA A 24 -14.17 -15.80 7.31
N GLN A 25 -13.75 -16.92 6.72
CA GLN A 25 -13.09 -17.98 7.48
C GLN A 25 -11.64 -17.58 7.77
N ILE A 26 -11.30 -17.46 9.06
CA ILE A 26 -9.95 -17.21 9.52
C ILE A 26 -9.29 -18.57 9.78
N THR A 27 -8.21 -18.83 9.05
CA THR A 27 -7.46 -20.09 9.19
C THR A 27 -6.60 -20.05 10.44
N LYS A 28 -6.09 -21.21 10.85
CA LYS A 28 -5.17 -21.35 11.98
C LYS A 28 -3.92 -20.48 11.79
N GLU A 29 -3.39 -20.42 10.57
CA GLU A 29 -2.20 -19.64 10.22
C GLU A 29 -2.46 -18.14 10.40
N HIS A 30 -3.58 -17.63 9.87
CA HIS A 30 -3.94 -16.22 10.05
C HIS A 30 -4.19 -15.89 11.53
N ALA A 31 -4.91 -16.74 12.27
CA ALA A 31 -5.15 -16.52 13.69
C ALA A 31 -3.82 -16.39 14.46
N LYS A 32 -2.84 -17.26 14.16
CA LYS A 32 -1.49 -17.22 14.74
C LYS A 32 -0.75 -15.92 14.39
N GLU A 33 -0.80 -15.47 13.14
CA GLU A 33 -0.14 -14.24 12.68
C GLU A 33 -0.63 -13.00 13.44
N PHE A 34 -1.90 -12.98 13.84
CA PHE A 34 -2.51 -11.90 14.63
C PHE A 34 -2.50 -12.15 16.14
N GLY A 35 -1.80 -13.17 16.63
CA GLY A 35 -1.69 -13.46 18.07
C GLY A 35 -3.00 -13.93 18.72
N LEU A 36 -3.93 -14.46 17.93
CA LEU A 36 -5.21 -15.04 18.37
C LEU A 36 -5.05 -16.55 18.66
N PRO A 37 -6.02 -17.18 19.37
CA PRO A 37 -6.02 -18.62 19.58
C PRO A 37 -5.86 -19.37 18.25
N GLU A 38 -4.97 -20.35 18.19
CA GLU A 38 -4.66 -21.10 16.95
C GLU A 38 -5.77 -22.11 16.57
N GLU A 39 -7.01 -21.66 16.56
CA GLU A 39 -8.20 -22.38 16.16
C GLU A 39 -8.90 -21.61 15.03
N PRO A 40 -9.43 -22.28 14.00
CA PRO A 40 -10.16 -21.60 12.95
C PRO A 40 -11.48 -21.03 13.49
N PHE A 41 -11.81 -19.81 13.05
CA PHE A 41 -13.07 -19.17 13.42
C PHE A 41 -13.60 -18.32 12.25
N ASN A 42 -14.88 -17.95 12.32
CA ASN A 42 -15.49 -17.07 11.33
C ASN A 42 -15.56 -15.64 11.85
N ALA A 43 -15.12 -14.69 11.03
CA ALA A 43 -15.40 -13.28 11.21
C ALA A 43 -16.65 -12.91 10.41
N LEU A 44 -17.58 -12.18 11.03
CA LEU A 44 -18.77 -11.66 10.35
C LEU A 44 -18.46 -10.26 9.82
N ILE A 45 -18.68 -10.05 8.53
CA ILE A 45 -18.44 -8.80 7.84
C ILE A 45 -19.77 -8.28 7.31
N THR A 46 -20.13 -7.05 7.69
CA THR A 46 -21.34 -6.38 7.24
C THR A 46 -20.98 -5.08 6.54
N ILE A 47 -21.50 -4.86 5.34
CA ILE A 47 -21.46 -3.57 4.65
C ILE A 47 -22.86 -3.00 4.71
N GLU A 48 -23.02 -1.86 5.37
CA GLU A 48 -24.26 -1.13 5.47
C GLU A 48 -24.12 0.23 4.76
N PRO A 49 -24.81 0.45 3.64
CA PRO A 49 -24.81 1.76 2.99
C PRO A 49 -25.62 2.78 3.80
N ASP A 50 -25.17 4.03 3.81
CA ASP A 50 -25.96 5.12 4.39
C ASP A 50 -27.18 5.43 3.51
N GLU A 51 -28.25 5.93 4.15
CA GLU A 51 -29.44 6.40 3.42
C GLU A 51 -29.12 7.56 2.46
N LYS A 52 -28.12 8.38 2.82
CA LYS A 52 -27.62 9.52 2.04
C LYS A 52 -26.12 9.63 2.18
N SER A 53 -25.43 9.95 1.08
CA SER A 53 -24.00 10.25 1.10
C SER A 53 -23.74 11.51 1.94
N TYR A 54 -22.77 11.43 2.85
CA TYR A 54 -22.35 12.58 3.66
C TYR A 54 -21.40 13.54 2.92
N ASP A 55 -20.78 13.08 1.81
CA ASP A 55 -19.92 13.90 0.96
C ASP A 55 -20.55 14.07 -0.43
N PRO A 56 -20.82 15.31 -0.89
CA PRO A 56 -21.43 15.57 -2.19
C PRO A 56 -20.57 15.15 -3.39
N LEU A 57 -19.27 14.91 -3.19
CA LEU A 57 -18.34 14.41 -4.22
C LEU A 57 -18.27 12.88 -4.27
N ILE A 58 -18.83 12.19 -3.26
CA ILE A 58 -18.81 10.74 -3.15
C ILE A 58 -20.20 10.17 -3.48
N GLU A 59 -20.22 9.14 -4.32
CA GLU A 59 -21.46 8.52 -4.81
C GLU A 59 -22.27 7.87 -3.69
N GLN A 60 -21.59 7.19 -2.76
CA GLN A 60 -22.20 6.57 -1.60
C GLN A 60 -21.21 6.48 -0.43
N THR A 61 -21.69 6.77 0.78
CA THR A 61 -21.01 6.48 2.04
C THR A 61 -21.67 5.31 2.76
N GLY A 62 -21.01 4.78 3.78
CA GLY A 62 -21.58 3.76 4.63
C GLY A 62 -20.64 3.29 5.72
N HIS A 63 -20.96 2.12 6.26
CA HIS A 63 -20.25 1.49 7.36
C HIS A 63 -19.86 0.05 7.00
N LEU A 64 -18.58 -0.26 7.16
CA LEU A 64 -18.05 -1.62 7.13
C LEU A 64 -17.87 -2.09 8.58
N ARG A 65 -18.67 -3.06 9.00
CA ARG A 65 -18.62 -3.64 10.34
C ARG A 65 -17.98 -5.02 10.31
N ILE A 66 -17.04 -5.25 11.21
CA ILE A 66 -16.29 -6.51 11.31
C ILE A 66 -16.42 -7.02 12.73
N THR A 67 -17.04 -8.18 12.90
CA THR A 67 -17.23 -8.82 14.19
C THR A 67 -16.36 -10.06 14.31
N THR A 68 -15.53 -10.10 15.35
CA THR A 68 -14.57 -11.17 15.61
C THR A 68 -14.69 -11.67 17.05
N PRO A 69 -14.35 -12.94 17.34
CA PRO A 69 -14.23 -13.44 18.70
C PRO A 69 -13.02 -12.81 19.40
N GLY A 70 -13.22 -12.37 20.64
CA GLY A 70 -12.19 -11.70 21.44
C GLY A 70 -12.55 -10.27 21.82
N ASN A 71 -11.56 -9.55 22.38
CA ASN A 71 -11.69 -8.15 22.80
C ASN A 71 -11.08 -7.20 21.75
N ASN A 72 -11.25 -5.89 21.95
CA ASN A 72 -10.70 -4.88 21.07
C ASN A 72 -9.16 -4.92 20.96
N GLU A 73 -8.43 -5.18 22.05
CA GLU A 73 -6.96 -5.22 21.98
C GLU A 73 -6.45 -6.37 21.10
N ALA A 74 -7.01 -7.57 21.25
CA ALA A 74 -6.59 -8.76 20.51
C ALA A 74 -7.05 -8.74 19.04
N THR A 75 -8.21 -8.13 18.76
CA THR A 75 -8.84 -8.24 17.44
C THR A 75 -8.57 -7.07 16.50
N LYS A 76 -7.92 -6.00 17.00
CA LYS A 76 -7.67 -4.77 16.25
C LYS A 76 -6.96 -5.02 14.92
N ASP A 77 -5.79 -5.64 14.96
CA ASP A 77 -4.96 -5.78 13.76
C ASP A 77 -5.64 -6.67 12.70
N LEU A 78 -6.33 -7.72 13.16
CA LEU A 78 -7.15 -8.56 12.29
C LEU A 78 -8.32 -7.79 11.67
N ALA A 79 -9.03 -6.96 12.44
CA ALA A 79 -10.14 -6.17 11.94
C ALA A 79 -9.68 -5.15 10.87
N PHE A 80 -8.56 -4.48 11.09
CA PHE A 80 -7.96 -3.58 10.09
C PHE A 80 -7.52 -4.34 8.84
N TRP A 81 -6.91 -5.51 9.00
CA TRP A 81 -6.52 -6.34 7.88
C TRP A 81 -7.73 -6.80 7.06
N LEU A 82 -8.78 -7.30 7.71
CA LEU A 82 -10.03 -7.71 7.06
C LEU A 82 -10.70 -6.52 6.35
N ALA A 83 -10.74 -5.35 6.98
CA ALA A 83 -11.30 -4.15 6.37
C ALA A 83 -10.58 -3.83 5.05
N ARG A 84 -9.25 -3.78 5.10
CA ARG A 84 -8.42 -3.56 3.91
C ARG A 84 -8.66 -4.62 2.83
N ARG A 85 -8.75 -5.90 3.20
CA ARG A 85 -9.02 -6.99 2.26
C ARG A 85 -10.36 -6.84 1.55
N VAL A 86 -11.41 -6.51 2.29
CA VAL A 86 -12.75 -6.26 1.75
C VAL A 86 -12.73 -5.10 0.76
N ALA A 87 -12.15 -3.95 1.17
CA ALA A 87 -12.04 -2.79 0.30
C ALA A 87 -11.23 -3.10 -0.97
N GLN A 88 -10.12 -3.85 -0.86
CA GLN A 88 -9.33 -4.28 -2.02
C GLN A 88 -10.11 -5.19 -2.97
N GLN A 89 -10.84 -6.17 -2.43
CA GLN A 89 -11.61 -7.11 -3.24
C GLN A 89 -12.74 -6.43 -4.01
N ILE A 90 -13.45 -5.51 -3.36
CA ILE A 90 -14.51 -4.72 -3.99
C ILE A 90 -13.89 -3.76 -5.02
N THR A 91 -12.79 -3.12 -4.65
CA THR A 91 -12.10 -2.18 -5.55
C THR A 91 -11.59 -2.87 -6.81
N PHE A 92 -11.10 -4.10 -6.68
CA PHE A 92 -10.61 -4.88 -7.82
C PHE A 92 -11.74 -5.31 -8.77
N SER A 93 -12.95 -5.51 -8.26
CA SER A 93 -14.01 -6.21 -9.01
C SER A 93 -15.15 -5.32 -9.50
N GLN A 94 -15.49 -4.23 -8.79
CA GLN A 94 -16.78 -3.55 -9.00
C GLN A 94 -16.73 -2.02 -8.98
N GLY A 95 -15.69 -1.38 -8.43
CA GLY A 95 -15.60 0.08 -8.36
C GLY A 95 -14.43 0.52 -7.50
N GLU A 96 -14.52 1.66 -6.81
CA GLU A 96 -13.55 2.07 -5.78
C GLU A 96 -14.24 2.09 -4.42
N MET A 97 -13.65 1.41 -3.44
CA MET A 97 -14.08 1.45 -2.04
C MET A 97 -12.91 1.88 -1.16
N LYS A 98 -13.06 3.03 -0.49
CA LYS A 98 -12.10 3.59 0.45
C LYS A 98 -12.58 3.40 1.88
N ILE A 99 -11.65 3.16 2.79
CA ILE A 99 -11.91 3.10 4.23
C ILE A 99 -11.35 4.36 4.87
N ASN A 100 -12.20 5.06 5.62
CA ASN A 100 -11.82 6.23 6.40
C ASN A 100 -11.36 5.80 7.78
N TYR A 101 -10.04 5.86 8.00
CA TYR A 101 -9.43 5.52 9.29
C TYR A 101 -9.40 6.68 10.29
N GLY A 102 -9.94 7.86 9.93
CA GLY A 102 -9.89 9.06 10.76
C GLY A 102 -10.61 8.90 12.10
N LEU A 103 -11.78 8.26 12.08
CA LEU A 103 -12.51 7.86 13.28
C LEU A 103 -13.00 6.42 13.09
N ILE A 104 -12.63 5.56 14.02
CA ILE A 104 -13.02 4.15 14.05
C ILE A 104 -13.72 3.92 15.38
N LEU A 105 -14.91 3.34 15.32
CA LEU A 105 -15.69 3.02 16.50
C LEU A 105 -15.73 1.50 16.67
N GLY A 106 -16.05 1.06 17.87
CA GLY A 106 -16.31 -0.34 18.10
C GLY A 106 -17.06 -0.61 19.39
N GLU A 107 -17.51 -1.84 19.52
CA GLU A 107 -18.36 -2.30 20.59
C GLU A 107 -17.94 -3.69 21.05
N HIS A 108 -17.91 -3.89 22.36
CA HIS A 108 -17.81 -5.21 22.97
C HIS A 108 -19.20 -5.84 22.99
N LEU A 109 -19.34 -6.98 22.34
CA LEU A 109 -20.54 -7.78 22.31
C LEU A 109 -20.38 -8.94 23.31
N PRO A 110 -20.98 -8.85 24.52
CA PRO A 110 -20.92 -9.94 25.48
C PRO A 110 -21.70 -11.14 24.95
N ASP A 111 -21.15 -12.34 25.15
CA ASP A 111 -21.82 -13.59 24.80
C ASP A 111 -22.61 -14.15 25.99
N THR A 112 -22.33 -13.68 27.22
CA THR A 112 -23.06 -14.07 28.44
C THR A 112 -23.45 -12.87 29.33
N PRO A 113 -24.47 -13.01 30.20
CA PRO A 113 -24.85 -11.97 31.16
C PRO A 113 -23.71 -11.57 32.12
N GLU A 114 -22.86 -12.51 32.51
CA GLU A 114 -21.71 -12.25 33.37
C GLU A 114 -20.65 -11.38 32.67
N GLU A 115 -20.43 -11.59 31.36
CA GLU A 115 -19.56 -10.72 30.55
C GLU A 115 -20.17 -9.31 30.41
N ALA A 116 -21.50 -9.21 30.29
CA ALA A 116 -22.19 -7.92 30.21
C ALA A 116 -22.06 -7.10 31.51
N GLU A 117 -22.18 -7.75 32.67
CA GLU A 117 -21.95 -7.12 33.97
C GLU A 117 -20.49 -6.67 34.15
N GLN A 118 -19.52 -7.43 33.63
CA GLN A 118 -18.10 -7.07 33.67
C GLN A 118 -17.77 -5.85 32.79
N LEU A 119 -18.45 -5.71 31.64
CA LEU A 119 -18.24 -4.59 30.74
C LEU A 119 -18.81 -3.28 31.30
N GLY A 120 -19.97 -3.32 31.96
CA GLY A 120 -20.65 -2.13 32.49
C GLY A 120 -20.71 -1.00 31.45
N ASP A 121 -20.17 0.17 31.80
CA ASP A 121 -20.15 1.35 30.93
C ASP A 121 -19.08 1.30 29.79
N ARG A 122 -18.24 0.26 29.74
CA ARG A 122 -17.13 0.11 28.76
C ARG A 122 -17.53 -0.69 27.51
N SER A 123 -18.82 -0.70 27.21
CA SER A 123 -19.37 -1.43 26.06
C SER A 123 -18.87 -0.88 24.72
N PHE A 124 -18.49 0.40 24.66
CA PHE A 124 -18.00 1.05 23.43
C PHE A 124 -16.54 1.48 23.54
N PHE A 125 -15.85 1.45 22.41
CA PHE A 125 -14.49 1.97 22.27
C PHE A 125 -14.38 2.76 20.97
N GLY A 126 -13.38 3.64 20.90
CA GLY A 126 -13.15 4.46 19.71
C GLY A 126 -11.68 4.82 19.57
N GLN A 127 -11.23 4.94 18.34
CA GLN A 127 -9.90 5.38 17.97
C GLN A 127 -10.02 6.52 16.96
N ALA A 128 -9.55 7.70 17.33
CA ALA A 128 -9.37 8.82 16.41
C ALA A 128 -7.92 8.83 15.91
N ASN A 129 -7.73 8.75 14.60
CA ASN A 129 -6.43 8.93 13.96
C ASN A 129 -6.41 10.31 13.29
N LEU A 130 -5.82 11.29 13.98
CA LEU A 130 -5.64 12.62 13.44
C LEU A 130 -4.45 12.62 12.49
N ILE A 131 -4.73 12.82 11.20
CA ILE A 131 -3.70 13.08 10.19
C ILE A 131 -3.74 14.56 9.91
N GLU A 132 -2.69 15.29 10.29
CA GLU A 132 -2.52 16.69 9.91
C GLU A 132 -2.22 16.74 8.40
N VAL A 133 -3.25 16.98 7.59
CA VAL A 133 -3.08 17.21 6.16
C VAL A 133 -2.61 18.65 5.99
N ARG A 134 -1.29 18.83 5.80
CA ARG A 134 -0.79 20.12 5.31
C ARG A 134 -1.49 20.42 3.99
N PRO A 135 -2.07 21.62 3.81
CA PRO A 135 -2.69 21.99 2.55
C PRO A 135 -1.68 21.77 1.43
N ALA A 136 -2.12 21.12 0.36
CA ALA A 136 -1.26 20.91 -0.80
C ALA A 136 -0.71 22.28 -1.23
N PRO A 137 0.61 22.39 -1.50
CA PRO A 137 1.17 23.66 -1.97
C PRO A 137 0.37 24.12 -3.17
N THR A 138 0.03 25.41 -3.20
CA THR A 138 -0.66 26.05 -4.33
C THR A 138 0.06 25.68 -5.62
N PHE A 139 -0.69 25.12 -6.57
CA PHE A 139 -0.20 24.73 -7.88
C PHE A 139 0.42 25.94 -8.57
N ASP A 140 1.74 25.93 -8.79
CA ASP A 140 2.43 27.09 -9.35
C ASP A 140 2.29 27.20 -10.88
N GLY A 141 2.10 26.17 -11.70
CA GLY A 141 1.70 26.36 -13.11
C GLY A 141 2.70 27.07 -14.03
N SER A 142 3.73 27.76 -13.52
CA SER A 142 4.87 28.24 -14.31
C SER A 142 5.61 27.09 -15.02
N PHE A 143 5.53 25.87 -14.45
CA PHE A 143 6.04 24.63 -15.03
C PHE A 143 5.23 24.10 -16.22
N LEU A 144 3.96 24.49 -16.38
CA LEU A 144 3.14 24.05 -17.53
C LEU A 144 3.63 24.62 -18.87
N HIS A 145 4.39 25.71 -18.84
CA HIS A 145 4.94 26.32 -20.06
C HIS A 145 6.07 25.50 -20.69
N ASN A 146 6.67 24.55 -19.96
CA ASN A 146 7.80 23.73 -20.44
C ASN A 146 7.46 22.24 -20.62
N VAL A 147 6.19 21.83 -20.51
CA VAL A 147 5.80 20.41 -20.69
C VAL A 147 5.72 20.06 -22.18
N SER A 148 6.85 20.12 -22.88
CA SER A 148 6.99 19.52 -24.20
C SER A 148 7.31 18.02 -24.03
N SER A 149 6.30 17.18 -24.32
CA SER A 149 6.45 15.81 -24.87
C SER A 149 7.48 14.85 -24.26
N SER A 150 7.82 14.94 -22.97
CA SER A 150 8.64 13.89 -22.35
C SER A 150 7.80 12.61 -22.18
N PRO A 151 8.15 11.49 -22.83
CA PRO A 151 7.40 10.23 -22.70
C PRO A 151 7.46 9.64 -21.29
N LEU A 152 8.30 10.21 -20.41
CA LEU A 152 8.49 9.78 -19.03
C LEU A 152 7.39 10.29 -18.09
N ILE A 153 6.76 11.44 -18.37
CA ILE A 153 5.71 12.00 -17.51
C ILE A 153 4.46 11.08 -17.48
N PRO A 154 3.93 10.62 -18.64
CA PRO A 154 2.83 9.66 -18.63
C PRO A 154 3.20 8.33 -17.96
N GLN A 155 4.45 7.86 -18.12
CA GLN A 155 4.92 6.63 -17.48
C GLN A 155 4.98 6.76 -15.96
N PHE A 156 5.53 7.88 -15.46
CA PHE A 156 5.57 8.18 -14.03
C PHE A 156 4.17 8.29 -13.44
N ASN A 157 3.27 9.04 -14.09
CA ASN A 157 1.90 9.21 -13.61
C ASN A 157 1.14 7.87 -13.59
N ALA A 158 1.28 7.07 -14.65
CA ALA A 158 0.68 5.74 -14.72
C ALA A 158 1.20 4.83 -13.59
N ALA A 159 2.51 4.83 -13.35
CA ALA A 159 3.10 4.06 -12.25
C ALA A 159 2.62 4.57 -10.87
N ASP A 160 2.62 5.88 -10.63
CA ASP A 160 2.24 6.46 -9.33
C ASP A 160 0.77 6.17 -8.99
N SER A 161 -0.09 6.23 -10.00
CA SER A 161 -1.53 5.97 -9.88
C SER A 161 -1.90 4.49 -9.72
N ALA A 162 -0.94 3.56 -9.87
CA ALA A 162 -1.22 2.14 -9.75
C ALA A 162 -1.70 1.78 -8.33
N ALA A 163 -2.85 1.10 -8.23
CA ALA A 163 -3.46 0.67 -6.97
C ALA A 163 -2.63 -0.44 -6.29
N ASN A 164 -1.98 -1.30 -7.08
CA ASN A 164 -1.12 -2.37 -6.59
C ASN A 164 0.30 -1.83 -6.32
N PRO A 165 0.83 -1.94 -5.10
CA PRO A 165 2.19 -1.49 -4.77
C PRO A 165 3.28 -2.12 -5.64
N ILE A 166 3.06 -3.36 -6.10
CA ILE A 166 4.02 -4.05 -6.95
C ILE A 166 4.01 -3.47 -8.37
N ASP A 167 2.82 -3.14 -8.90
CA ASP A 167 2.72 -2.49 -10.21
C ASP A 167 3.31 -1.07 -10.15
N ARG A 168 3.12 -0.37 -9.03
CA ARG A 168 3.78 0.92 -8.77
C ARG A 168 5.31 0.76 -8.75
N PHE A 169 5.83 -0.20 -7.98
CA PHE A 169 7.27 -0.49 -7.93
C PHE A 169 7.84 -0.81 -9.33
N LEU A 170 7.22 -1.75 -10.04
CA LEU A 170 7.66 -2.19 -11.36
C LEU A 170 7.59 -1.07 -12.40
N GLY A 171 6.53 -0.25 -12.37
CA GLY A 171 6.36 0.91 -13.24
C GLY A 171 7.44 1.97 -13.00
N MET A 172 7.73 2.31 -11.74
CA MET A 172 8.81 3.26 -11.40
C MET A 172 10.19 2.70 -11.76
N PHE A 173 10.43 1.41 -11.49
CA PHE A 173 11.67 0.76 -11.85
C PHE A 173 11.87 0.71 -13.38
N LYS A 174 10.78 0.62 -14.16
CA LYS A 174 10.84 0.62 -15.62
C LYS A 174 11.42 1.91 -16.20
N ILE A 175 11.12 3.06 -15.57
CA ILE A 175 11.70 4.36 -15.95
C ILE A 175 13.23 4.34 -15.83
N LEU A 176 13.76 3.76 -14.75
CA LEU A 176 15.21 3.58 -14.56
C LEU A 176 15.81 2.61 -15.58
N GLU A 177 15.13 1.49 -15.84
CA GLU A 177 15.55 0.50 -16.83
C GLU A 177 15.59 1.08 -18.25
N ASP A 178 14.63 1.92 -18.61
CA ASP A 178 14.55 2.51 -19.95
C ASP A 178 15.62 3.59 -20.19
N LEU A 179 15.99 4.34 -19.15
CA LEU A 179 16.99 5.41 -19.25
C LEU A 179 18.43 4.93 -19.03
N TYR A 180 18.64 4.06 -18.05
CA TYR A 180 19.98 3.66 -17.58
C TYR A 180 20.25 2.16 -17.73
N GLY A 181 19.28 1.37 -18.22
CA GLY A 181 19.46 -0.05 -18.49
C GLY A 181 20.32 -0.32 -19.74
N PRO A 182 20.69 -1.60 -19.96
CA PRO A 182 21.49 -1.96 -21.12
C PRO A 182 20.69 -1.72 -22.41
N PRO A 183 21.26 -1.05 -23.43
CA PRO A 183 20.60 -0.92 -24.72
C PRO A 183 20.33 -2.32 -25.29
N SER A 184 19.11 -2.54 -25.78
CA SER A 184 18.48 -3.84 -26.06
C SER A 184 19.22 -4.78 -27.04
N LYS A 185 20.43 -4.44 -27.50
CA LYS A 185 21.22 -5.16 -28.50
C LYS A 185 22.73 -5.27 -28.25
N LYS A 186 23.27 -4.85 -27.10
CA LYS A 186 24.74 -4.91 -26.90
C LYS A 186 25.18 -6.06 -25.99
N VAL A 187 25.49 -7.19 -26.62
CA VAL A 187 26.55 -8.09 -26.13
C VAL A 187 27.88 -7.34 -26.31
N GLN A 188 28.25 -6.50 -25.34
CA GLN A 188 29.58 -5.88 -25.35
C GLN A 188 30.62 -6.97 -25.07
N LYS A 189 31.47 -7.26 -26.07
CA LYS A 189 32.66 -8.14 -25.93
C LYS A 189 32.36 -9.53 -25.34
N GLY A 190 31.29 -10.19 -25.79
CA GLY A 190 30.97 -11.56 -25.36
C GLY A 190 30.51 -11.71 -23.90
N LYS A 191 30.35 -10.60 -23.15
CA LYS A 191 29.75 -10.61 -21.81
C LYS A 191 28.32 -10.08 -21.86
N ARG A 192 27.40 -10.85 -21.27
CA ARG A 192 26.04 -10.40 -20.97
C ARG A 192 26.16 -9.27 -19.94
N VAL A 193 25.78 -8.05 -20.31
CA VAL A 193 25.73 -6.94 -19.35
C VAL A 193 24.47 -7.12 -18.51
N PHE A 194 24.63 -7.31 -17.20
CA PHE A 194 23.50 -7.44 -16.30
C PHE A 194 22.91 -6.06 -16.00
N LEU A 195 21.59 -6.01 -15.79
CA LEU A 195 20.88 -4.75 -15.52
C LEU A 195 21.48 -3.98 -14.34
N ALA A 196 21.86 -4.68 -13.27
CA ALA A 196 22.53 -4.08 -12.11
C ALA A 196 23.84 -3.38 -12.49
N ASP A 197 24.64 -3.97 -13.38
CA ASP A 197 25.92 -3.39 -13.80
C ASP A 197 25.72 -2.11 -14.61
N SER A 198 24.70 -2.08 -15.49
CA SER A 198 24.35 -0.88 -16.25
C SER A 198 23.89 0.26 -15.35
N LEU A 199 23.00 -0.02 -14.40
CA LEU A 199 22.52 0.97 -13.44
C LEU A 199 23.65 1.51 -12.56
N LYS A 200 24.54 0.62 -12.06
CA LYS A 200 25.71 1.00 -11.24
C LYS A 200 26.75 1.83 -12.01
N ALA A 201 26.82 1.67 -13.33
CA ALA A 201 27.76 2.41 -14.17
C ALA A 201 27.29 3.86 -14.46
N SER A 202 26.03 4.19 -14.20
CA SER A 202 25.49 5.54 -14.44
C SER A 202 25.98 6.52 -13.37
N SER A 203 26.89 7.43 -13.76
CA SER A 203 27.36 8.53 -12.90
C SER A 203 26.26 9.53 -12.60
N GLU A 204 25.34 9.75 -13.54
CA GLU A 204 24.18 10.62 -13.37
C GLU A 204 23.22 10.07 -12.31
N LEU A 205 22.91 8.76 -12.39
CA LEU A 205 22.05 8.11 -11.42
C LEU A 205 22.67 8.11 -10.03
N LEU A 206 24.00 7.91 -9.92
CA LEU A 206 24.72 8.04 -8.66
C LEU A 206 24.59 9.46 -8.09
N GLN A 207 24.83 10.51 -8.89
CA GLN A 207 24.74 11.90 -8.44
C GLN A 207 23.33 12.24 -7.95
N LEU A 208 22.29 11.86 -8.71
CA LEU A 208 20.89 12.04 -8.32
C LEU A 208 20.58 11.34 -6.99
N THR A 209 21.02 10.08 -6.85
CA THR A 209 20.84 9.31 -5.61
C THR A 209 21.51 10.03 -4.43
N GLN A 210 22.74 10.56 -4.62
CA GLN A 210 23.48 11.25 -3.56
C GLN A 210 22.96 12.63 -3.20
N GLN A 211 22.24 13.28 -4.11
CA GLN A 211 21.61 14.59 -3.88
C GLN A 211 20.28 14.47 -3.13
N HIS A 212 19.50 13.43 -3.43
CA HIS A 212 18.12 13.32 -2.97
C HIS A 212 17.89 12.25 -1.92
N LEU A 213 18.81 11.30 -1.73
CA LEU A 213 18.69 10.25 -0.73
C LEU A 213 19.79 10.37 0.34
N HIS A 214 19.37 10.21 1.59
CA HIS A 214 20.22 10.22 2.77
C HIS A 214 20.03 8.93 3.57
N ILE A 215 21.06 8.54 4.32
CA ILE A 215 20.99 7.42 5.23
C ILE A 215 20.91 7.97 6.64
N THR A 216 19.82 7.66 7.34
CA THR A 216 19.66 7.99 8.76
C THR A 216 20.23 6.84 9.59
N GLU A 217 21.37 7.07 10.24
CA GLU A 217 21.99 6.14 11.18
C GLU A 217 22.05 6.82 12.56
N ASN A 218 21.44 6.20 13.58
CA ASN A 218 21.40 6.75 14.94
C ASN A 218 20.85 8.19 15.04
N GLY A 219 19.85 8.52 14.22
CA GLY A 219 19.24 9.85 14.19
C GLY A 219 20.08 10.92 13.52
N THR A 220 21.20 10.56 12.88
CA THR A 220 22.04 11.47 12.11
C THR A 220 21.94 11.11 10.63
N ASP A 221 21.63 12.10 9.79
CA ASP A 221 21.60 11.93 8.35
C ASP A 221 23.02 12.08 7.78
N ARG A 222 23.47 11.05 7.07
CA ARG A 222 24.70 11.08 6.28
C ARG A 222 24.40 10.96 4.79
N GLN A 223 25.28 11.54 4.00
CA GLN A 223 25.22 11.38 2.55
C GLN A 223 25.51 9.93 2.15
N LEU A 224 24.84 9.50 1.08
CA LEU A 224 24.94 8.16 0.53
C LEU A 224 26.30 7.96 -0.18
N THR A 225 27.04 6.91 0.17
CA THR A 225 28.33 6.58 -0.47
C THR A 225 28.12 5.81 -1.78
N LYS A 226 29.17 5.69 -2.60
CA LYS A 226 29.10 4.87 -3.82
C LYS A 226 28.76 3.40 -3.52
N ASP A 227 29.23 2.86 -2.41
CA ASP A 227 28.94 1.48 -2.01
C ASP A 227 27.50 1.32 -1.54
N ASP A 228 26.95 2.31 -0.84
CA ASP A 228 25.53 2.35 -0.48
C ASP A 228 24.64 2.36 -1.73
N PHE A 229 25.04 3.15 -2.75
CA PHE A 229 24.36 3.18 -4.04
C PHE A 229 24.39 1.81 -4.72
N PHE A 230 25.54 1.14 -4.73
CA PHE A 230 25.66 -0.18 -5.33
C PHE A 230 24.75 -1.21 -4.64
N ARG A 231 24.69 -1.19 -3.31
CA ARG A 231 23.78 -2.06 -2.53
C ARG A 231 22.32 -1.73 -2.81
N LEU A 232 21.96 -0.45 -2.92
CA LEU A 232 20.61 -0.03 -3.28
C LEU A 232 20.21 -0.58 -4.66
N ILE A 233 21.07 -0.42 -5.67
CA ILE A 233 20.79 -0.95 -7.03
C ILE A 233 20.63 -2.47 -7.00
N ASP A 234 21.49 -3.21 -6.30
CA ASP A 234 21.34 -4.66 -6.17
C ASP A 234 20.02 -5.05 -5.53
N LYS A 235 19.61 -4.33 -4.48
CA LYS A 235 18.33 -4.54 -3.79
C LYS A 235 17.14 -4.26 -4.72
N LEU A 236 17.19 -3.17 -5.48
CA LEU A 236 16.13 -2.82 -6.44
C LEU A 236 16.02 -3.84 -7.56
N VAL A 237 17.13 -4.28 -8.14
CA VAL A 237 17.15 -5.29 -9.23
C VAL A 237 16.66 -6.64 -8.72
N LYS A 238 17.10 -7.06 -7.52
CA LYS A 238 16.63 -8.29 -6.88
C LYS A 238 15.12 -8.23 -6.66
N MET A 239 14.62 -7.14 -6.06
CA MET A 239 13.19 -6.96 -5.81
C MET A 239 12.38 -6.95 -7.10
N ARG A 240 12.89 -6.32 -8.18
CA ARG A 240 12.27 -6.38 -9.51
C ARG A 240 12.21 -7.80 -10.06
N HIS A 241 13.23 -8.61 -9.83
CA HIS A 241 13.20 -10.01 -10.24
C HIS A 241 12.13 -10.80 -9.46
N GLU A 242 12.07 -10.60 -8.14
CA GLU A 242 11.08 -11.24 -7.27
C GLU A 242 9.64 -10.82 -7.61
N CYS A 243 9.42 -9.55 -7.96
CA CYS A 243 8.14 -9.03 -8.41
C CYS A 243 7.78 -9.51 -9.83
N ALA A 244 8.74 -9.67 -10.74
CA ALA A 244 8.45 -10.04 -12.14
C ALA A 244 7.90 -11.47 -12.30
N HIS A 245 8.11 -12.35 -11.33
CA HIS A 245 7.66 -13.76 -11.38
C HIS A 245 6.18 -13.96 -10.99
N LEU A 246 5.47 -12.89 -10.65
CA LEU A 246 4.05 -12.86 -10.27
C LEU A 246 3.04 -13.52 -11.24
N ARG A 247 3.47 -13.96 -12.42
CA ARG A 247 2.58 -14.44 -13.49
C ARG A 247 2.58 -15.94 -13.72
N THR A 248 3.38 -16.71 -13.01
CA THR A 248 3.34 -18.18 -13.11
C THR A 248 2.64 -18.76 -11.90
N SER A 249 1.55 -19.51 -12.16
CA SER A 249 0.68 -20.23 -11.23
C SER A 249 1.38 -21.27 -10.33
N GLU A 250 2.71 -21.23 -10.24
CA GLU A 250 3.56 -22.09 -9.45
C GLU A 250 4.44 -21.19 -8.56
N ASN A 251 3.94 -20.76 -7.40
CA ASN A 251 4.69 -20.30 -6.21
C ASN A 251 5.97 -19.42 -6.34
N PHE A 252 6.27 -18.81 -7.48
CA PHE A 252 7.45 -17.96 -7.69
C PHE A 252 7.02 -16.49 -7.70
N GLY A 253 7.46 -15.72 -6.71
CA GLY A 253 7.25 -14.26 -6.61
C GLY A 253 6.52 -13.80 -5.34
N ILE A 254 6.48 -12.49 -5.11
CA ILE A 254 5.81 -11.86 -3.95
C ILE A 254 4.44 -11.37 -4.42
N THR A 255 3.34 -11.91 -3.89
CA THR A 255 1.97 -11.46 -4.25
C THR A 255 1.60 -10.12 -3.63
N HIS A 256 0.68 -9.36 -4.22
CA HIS A 256 0.27 -8.04 -3.69
C HIS A 256 -0.26 -8.09 -2.24
N GLY A 257 -0.73 -9.26 -1.80
CA GLY A 257 -1.24 -9.50 -0.46
C GLY A 257 -0.19 -10.03 0.53
N ASP A 258 1.05 -10.23 0.11
CA ASP A 258 2.13 -10.79 0.91
C ASP A 258 2.67 -9.74 1.91
N PRO A 259 2.90 -10.07 3.19
CA PRO A 259 3.47 -9.14 4.17
C PRO A 259 4.80 -8.50 3.71
N ARG A 260 5.58 -9.20 2.87
CA ARG A 260 6.82 -8.68 2.28
C ARG A 260 6.60 -7.47 1.37
N VAL A 261 5.39 -7.26 0.85
CA VAL A 261 5.06 -6.04 0.10
C VAL A 261 5.22 -4.82 0.99
N LEU A 262 4.73 -4.86 2.23
CA LEU A 262 4.82 -3.75 3.17
C LEU A 262 6.24 -3.57 3.70
N THR A 263 6.95 -4.66 3.98
CA THR A 263 8.27 -4.60 4.64
C THR A 263 9.44 -4.45 3.67
N GLU A 264 9.28 -4.87 2.41
CA GLU A 264 10.38 -4.92 1.43
C GLU A 264 10.09 -4.12 0.15
N VAL A 265 8.87 -4.18 -0.40
CA VAL A 265 8.53 -3.52 -1.69
C VAL A 265 8.17 -2.05 -1.50
N GLU A 266 7.26 -1.72 -0.60
CA GLU A 266 6.76 -0.35 -0.38
C GLU A 266 7.87 0.63 0.05
N PRO A 267 8.80 0.29 0.95
CA PRO A 267 9.91 1.18 1.29
C PRO A 267 10.78 1.51 0.07
N LEU A 268 11.02 0.53 -0.80
CA LEU A 268 11.76 0.75 -2.04
C LEU A 268 10.95 1.54 -3.06
N THR A 269 9.63 1.38 -3.08
CA THR A 269 8.71 2.12 -3.96
C THR A 269 8.74 3.61 -3.65
N ASN A 270 8.73 3.99 -2.38
CA ASN A 270 8.83 5.40 -1.97
C ASN A 270 10.17 6.02 -2.36
N LEU A 271 11.28 5.27 -2.20
CA LEU A 271 12.61 5.69 -2.65
C LEU A 271 12.65 5.87 -4.17
N LEU A 272 12.11 4.90 -4.92
CA LEU A 272 12.01 4.95 -6.37
C LEU A 272 11.15 6.12 -6.85
N ARG A 273 10.04 6.40 -6.19
CA ARG A 273 9.15 7.53 -6.53
C ARG A 273 9.88 8.86 -6.44
N GLY A 274 10.63 9.09 -5.35
CA GLY A 274 11.44 10.29 -5.20
C GLY A 274 12.50 10.40 -6.30
N LEU A 275 13.24 9.32 -6.55
CA LEU A 275 14.31 9.30 -7.55
C LEU A 275 13.79 9.49 -8.97
N THR A 276 12.70 8.80 -9.33
CA THR A 276 12.10 8.88 -10.68
C THR A 276 11.45 10.24 -10.93
N LEU A 277 10.89 10.89 -9.91
CA LEU A 277 10.40 12.26 -10.04
C LEU A 277 11.53 13.23 -10.43
N GLU A 278 12.70 13.12 -9.80
CA GLU A 278 13.86 13.95 -10.12
C GLU A 278 14.44 13.64 -11.51
N ILE A 279 14.49 12.35 -11.88
CA ILE A 279 14.87 11.93 -13.24
C ILE A 279 13.92 12.55 -14.28
N VAL A 280 12.60 12.49 -14.04
CA VAL A 280 11.58 13.09 -14.93
C VAL A 280 11.77 14.60 -15.03
N ARG A 281 12.08 15.29 -13.92
CA ARG A 281 12.33 16.74 -13.90
C ARG A 281 13.58 17.14 -14.69
N MET A 282 14.65 16.34 -14.62
CA MET A 282 15.89 16.60 -15.37
C MET A 282 15.75 16.40 -16.88
N HIS A 283 14.79 15.57 -17.31
CA HIS A 283 14.53 15.23 -18.71
C HIS A 283 13.30 15.98 -19.29
N GLN A 284 12.93 17.11 -18.68
CA GLN A 284 12.01 18.13 -19.23
C GLN A 284 12.82 19.19 -19.98
#